data_AF-A0A9P9QLL2-F1
#
_entry.id   AF-A0A9P9QLL2-F1
#
_cell.length_a   1.000
_cell.length_b   1.000
_cell.length_c   1.000
_cell.angle_alpha   90.00
_cell.angle_beta   90.00
_cell.angle_gamma   90.00
#
_symmetry.space_group_name_H-M   'P 1'
#
loop_
_entity.id
_entity.type
_entity.pdbx_description
1 polymer ?
#
loop_
_entity_poly.entity_id
_entity_poly.type
_entity_poly.pdbx_seq_one_letter_code
_entity_poly.pdbx_strand_id
1 'polypeptide(L)'
;MEGIAIYIISSGRPKNVQRMQRQHLPNLAVTWIVPFPQIYDYKSAGALKVITCGKSALGQDLCPSRNLALQHAFDQNLACVQLSDDLIKMSWWVRDRSNSLERKRLSIATATEIILKQLKLDNFHLGGGMPTNNTFWAQSSSKQGDLTNKAYTTHHFILGDFMVIRPSHLRFNENLSLKEDYEYTVQHIKEYGGVVRCFQILGKWQHYTNEGVVVRYRMDEEEVRNIRLLRELHPGWFVGHKTGSKVQATLKAPAKFRLLSTVAKKAVSDREKNGSVQSKASDTHSLVSSAVPEGHKV
;
A
#
# COMPACT_ATOMS: atom_id res chain seq x y z
N MET A 1 12.11 -11.31 -11.41
CA MET A 1 11.16 -10.39 -10.73
C MET A 1 10.56 -11.16 -9.55
N GLU A 2 10.29 -10.48 -8.43
CA GLU A 2 9.54 -11.13 -7.33
C GLU A 2 8.13 -11.37 -7.84
N GLY A 3 7.63 -12.60 -7.67
CA GLY A 3 6.28 -12.91 -8.09
C GLY A 3 5.27 -12.15 -7.21
N ILE A 4 4.12 -11.82 -7.80
CA ILE A 4 3.04 -11.11 -7.11
C ILE A 4 1.77 -11.95 -7.15
N ALA A 5 0.98 -11.86 -6.09
CA ALA A 5 -0.37 -12.40 -6.05
C ALA A 5 -1.36 -11.26 -5.72
N ILE A 6 -2.37 -11.07 -6.56
CA ILE A 6 -3.34 -9.98 -6.43
C ILE A 6 -4.65 -10.53 -5.84
N TYR A 7 -5.09 -9.89 -4.76
CA TYR A 7 -6.33 -10.21 -4.06
C TYR A 7 -7.25 -9.01 -4.03
N ILE A 8 -8.52 -9.25 -4.35
CA ILE A 8 -9.59 -8.28 -4.10
C ILE A 8 -10.40 -8.79 -2.92
N ILE A 9 -10.45 -8.01 -1.85
CA ILE A 9 -11.25 -8.32 -0.67
C ILE A 9 -12.58 -7.58 -0.82
N SER A 10 -13.68 -8.35 -0.87
CA SER A 10 -14.99 -7.79 -1.18
C SER A 10 -16.10 -8.52 -0.44
N SER A 11 -17.21 -7.84 -0.23
CA SER A 11 -18.42 -8.42 0.36
C SER A 11 -19.65 -7.67 -0.10
N GLY A 12 -20.69 -8.42 -0.47
CA GLY A 12 -22.01 -7.96 -0.88
C GLY A 12 -22.01 -7.17 -2.20
N ARG A 13 -20.93 -7.23 -2.99
CA ARG A 13 -20.74 -6.38 -4.17
C ARG A 13 -20.26 -7.15 -5.41
N PRO A 14 -20.90 -8.27 -5.79
CA PRO A 14 -20.51 -9.07 -6.96
C PRO A 14 -20.56 -8.23 -8.27
N LYS A 15 -21.42 -7.22 -8.35
CA LYS A 15 -21.50 -6.29 -9.50
C LYS A 15 -20.18 -5.57 -9.82
N ASN A 16 -19.27 -5.45 -8.85
CA ASN A 16 -17.97 -4.80 -9.05
C ASN A 16 -16.96 -5.68 -9.80
N VAL A 17 -17.21 -6.99 -9.92
CA VAL A 17 -16.29 -7.95 -10.52
C VAL A 17 -15.89 -7.56 -11.94
N GLN A 18 -16.87 -7.30 -12.80
CA GLN A 18 -16.60 -6.97 -14.20
C GLN A 18 -15.82 -5.65 -14.33
N ARG A 19 -16.18 -4.63 -13.54
CA ARG A 19 -15.48 -3.34 -13.56
C ARG A 19 -14.02 -3.53 -13.16
N MET A 20 -13.75 -4.19 -12.05
CA MET A 20 -12.38 -4.40 -11.56
C MET A 20 -11.54 -5.19 -12.57
N GLN A 21 -12.03 -6.34 -13.05
CA GLN A 21 -11.28 -7.21 -13.95
C GLN A 21 -11.07 -6.58 -15.34
N ARG A 22 -12.08 -5.91 -15.91
CA ARG A 22 -11.98 -5.36 -17.27
C ARG A 22 -11.28 -4.01 -17.31
N GLN A 23 -11.51 -3.13 -16.34
CA GLN A 23 -11.04 -1.74 -16.42
C GLN A 23 -9.74 -1.48 -15.67
N HIS A 24 -9.51 -2.19 -14.55
CA HIS A 24 -8.40 -1.91 -13.64
C HIS A 24 -7.32 -3.00 -13.62
N LEU A 25 -7.71 -4.25 -13.89
CA LEU A 25 -6.84 -5.41 -13.85
C LEU A 25 -6.93 -6.26 -15.14
N PRO A 26 -6.94 -5.65 -16.34
CA PRO A 26 -7.06 -6.42 -17.57
C PRO A 26 -5.87 -7.38 -17.69
N ASN A 27 -6.17 -8.65 -17.99
CA ASN A 27 -5.18 -9.72 -18.18
C ASN A 27 -4.34 -10.08 -16.94
N LEU A 28 -4.72 -9.62 -15.75
CA LEU A 28 -4.06 -10.02 -14.51
C LEU A 28 -4.85 -11.15 -13.83
N ALA A 29 -4.12 -12.13 -13.31
CA ALA A 29 -4.71 -13.16 -12.47
C ALA A 29 -5.07 -12.56 -11.10
N VAL A 30 -6.35 -12.63 -10.73
CA VAL A 30 -6.87 -12.03 -9.50
C VAL A 30 -7.65 -13.09 -8.72
N THR A 31 -7.44 -13.11 -7.41
CA THR A 31 -8.22 -13.93 -6.48
C THR A 31 -9.18 -13.04 -5.69
N TRP A 32 -10.47 -13.33 -5.73
CA TRP A 32 -11.46 -12.67 -4.90
C TRP A 32 -11.58 -13.38 -3.56
N ILE A 33 -11.52 -12.63 -2.46
CA ILE A 33 -11.80 -13.13 -1.12
C ILE A 33 -13.13 -12.55 -0.66
N VAL A 34 -14.09 -13.43 -0.39
CA VAL A 34 -15.47 -13.05 -0.05
C VAL A 34 -16.03 -13.88 1.11
N PRO A 35 -17.01 -13.39 1.88
CA PRO A 35 -17.68 -14.20 2.88
C PRO A 35 -18.46 -15.37 2.26
N PHE A 36 -18.53 -16.52 2.94
CA PHE A 36 -19.51 -17.54 2.60
C PHE A 36 -20.93 -17.04 2.96
N PRO A 37 -21.98 -17.26 2.15
CA PRO A 37 -22.03 -18.06 0.91
C PRO A 37 -21.84 -17.26 -0.40
N GLN A 38 -21.30 -16.03 -0.36
CA GLN A 38 -21.26 -15.12 -1.52
C GLN A 38 -20.38 -15.61 -2.69
N ILE A 39 -19.65 -16.71 -2.52
CA ILE A 39 -18.85 -17.33 -3.58
C ILE A 39 -19.65 -17.54 -4.89
N TYR A 40 -20.92 -17.93 -4.78
CA TYR A 40 -21.77 -18.18 -5.94
C TYR A 40 -22.08 -16.90 -6.71
N ASP A 41 -22.41 -15.82 -6.01
CA ASP A 41 -22.73 -14.54 -6.64
C ASP A 41 -21.52 -13.95 -7.39
N TYR A 42 -20.32 -14.05 -6.79
CA TYR A 42 -19.10 -13.55 -7.43
C TYR A 42 -18.70 -14.39 -8.63
N LYS A 43 -18.81 -15.71 -8.56
CA LYS A 43 -18.59 -16.60 -9.71
C LYS A 43 -19.58 -16.28 -10.85
N SER A 44 -20.86 -16.13 -10.54
CA SER A 44 -21.90 -15.74 -11.50
C SER A 44 -21.64 -14.36 -12.13
N ALA A 45 -21.03 -13.44 -11.39
CA ALA A 45 -20.61 -12.13 -11.90
C ALA A 45 -19.33 -12.17 -12.76
N GLY A 46 -18.69 -13.33 -12.91
CA GLY A 46 -17.53 -13.55 -13.77
C GLY A 46 -16.19 -13.58 -13.04
N ALA A 47 -16.16 -13.77 -11.72
CA ALA A 47 -14.90 -13.92 -10.98
C ALA A 47 -14.33 -15.32 -11.23
N LEU A 48 -13.13 -15.38 -11.81
CA LEU A 48 -12.51 -16.64 -12.22
C LEU A 48 -11.99 -17.45 -11.03
N LYS A 49 -11.40 -16.77 -10.04
CA LYS A 49 -10.90 -17.39 -8.81
C LYS A 49 -11.51 -16.67 -7.61
N VAL A 50 -12.24 -17.44 -6.79
CA VAL A 50 -12.89 -16.96 -5.58
C VAL A 50 -12.59 -17.92 -4.44
N ILE A 51 -12.13 -17.39 -3.32
CA ILE A 51 -11.95 -18.11 -2.06
C ILE A 51 -12.82 -17.48 -0.98
N THR A 52 -13.23 -18.28 -0.01
CA THR A 52 -14.10 -17.82 1.07
C THR A 52 -13.36 -17.66 2.38
N CYS A 53 -13.67 -16.61 3.11
CA CYS A 53 -13.22 -16.42 4.49
C CYS A 53 -14.39 -15.96 5.35
N GLY A 54 -14.57 -16.60 6.51
CA GLY A 54 -15.60 -16.22 7.48
C GLY A 54 -17.01 -16.75 7.21
N LYS A 55 -17.93 -16.46 8.15
CA LYS A 55 -19.27 -17.09 8.27
C LYS A 55 -20.44 -16.14 8.02
N SER A 56 -20.24 -15.02 7.31
CA SER A 56 -21.30 -14.10 6.86
C SER A 56 -21.77 -13.03 7.87
N ALA A 57 -21.17 -12.93 9.06
CA ALA A 57 -21.50 -11.83 9.98
C ALA A 57 -20.89 -10.52 9.45
N LEU A 58 -21.72 -9.47 9.37
CA LEU A 58 -21.31 -8.14 8.91
C LEU A 58 -20.13 -7.63 9.76
N GLY A 59 -18.97 -7.44 9.12
CA GLY A 59 -17.85 -6.67 9.67
C GLY A 59 -16.76 -7.45 10.39
N GLN A 60 -16.96 -8.76 10.59
CA GLN A 60 -16.02 -9.58 11.36
C GLN A 60 -14.97 -10.27 10.50
N ASP A 61 -15.18 -10.33 9.18
CA ASP A 61 -14.36 -11.13 8.28
C ASP A 61 -13.26 -10.34 7.56
N LEU A 62 -13.10 -9.03 7.80
CA LEU A 62 -12.12 -8.20 7.10
C LEU A 62 -10.68 -8.62 7.44
N CYS A 63 -10.31 -8.59 8.72
CA CYS A 63 -8.97 -9.01 9.17
C CYS A 63 -8.67 -10.47 8.80
N PRO A 64 -9.58 -11.44 9.05
CA PRO A 64 -9.42 -12.81 8.56
C PRO A 64 -9.19 -12.90 7.04
N SER A 65 -9.95 -12.14 6.23
CA SER A 65 -9.78 -12.13 4.77
C SER A 65 -8.42 -11.58 4.35
N ARG A 66 -7.95 -10.51 5.02
CA ARG A 66 -6.60 -9.97 4.79
C ARG A 66 -5.52 -10.96 5.17
N ASN A 67 -5.67 -11.64 6.32
CA ASN A 67 -4.73 -12.67 6.77
C ASN A 67 -4.71 -13.87 5.83
N LEU A 68 -5.85 -14.28 5.29
CA LEU A 68 -5.94 -15.34 4.27
C LEU A 68 -5.20 -14.95 2.98
N ALA A 69 -5.33 -13.70 2.53
CA ALA A 69 -4.57 -13.19 1.38
C ALA A 69 -3.05 -13.22 1.62
N LEU A 70 -2.61 -12.81 2.81
CA LEU A 70 -1.19 -12.86 3.19
C LEU A 70 -0.70 -14.31 3.19
N GLN A 71 -1.42 -15.21 3.85
CA GLN A 71 -1.07 -16.62 3.94
C GLN A 71 -0.92 -17.26 2.55
N HIS A 72 -1.96 -17.15 1.72
CA HIS A 72 -1.96 -17.75 0.38
C HIS A 72 -0.83 -17.19 -0.53
N ALA A 73 -0.44 -15.92 -0.36
CA ALA A 73 0.69 -15.34 -1.09
C ALA A 73 2.04 -15.80 -0.54
N PHE A 74 2.21 -15.76 0.78
CA PHE A 74 3.49 -15.97 1.44
C PHE A 74 3.91 -17.44 1.47
N ASP A 75 2.96 -18.38 1.47
CA ASP A 75 3.25 -19.81 1.29
C ASP A 75 3.91 -20.12 -0.06
N GLN A 76 3.75 -19.22 -1.03
CA GLN A 76 4.39 -19.29 -2.36
C GLN A 76 5.56 -18.31 -2.49
N ASN A 77 5.96 -17.66 -1.40
CA ASN A 77 6.98 -16.60 -1.37
C ASN A 77 6.70 -15.47 -2.39
N LEU A 78 5.42 -15.11 -2.57
CA LEU A 78 4.98 -14.03 -3.45
C LEU A 78 4.66 -12.77 -2.64
N ALA A 79 4.89 -11.60 -3.21
CA ALA A 79 4.35 -10.37 -2.64
C ALA A 79 2.81 -10.37 -2.76
N CYS A 80 2.13 -9.98 -1.67
CA CYS A 80 0.69 -9.89 -1.59
C CYS A 80 0.22 -8.48 -1.97
N VAL A 81 -0.61 -8.35 -2.99
CA VAL A 81 -1.29 -7.10 -3.34
C VAL A 81 -2.74 -7.21 -2.91
N GLN A 82 -3.17 -6.35 -2.00
CA GLN A 82 -4.56 -6.31 -1.52
C GLN A 82 -5.26 -5.06 -2.04
N LEU A 83 -6.45 -5.25 -2.60
CA LEU A 83 -7.27 -4.20 -3.19
C LEU A 83 -8.70 -4.21 -2.64
N SER A 84 -9.27 -3.02 -2.44
CA SER A 84 -10.71 -2.83 -2.42
C SER A 84 -11.30 -3.08 -3.82
N ASP A 85 -12.57 -3.46 -3.88
CA ASP A 85 -13.29 -3.77 -5.13
C ASP A 85 -13.98 -2.55 -5.79
N ASP A 86 -13.86 -1.38 -5.18
CA ASP A 86 -14.60 -0.18 -5.58
C ASP A 86 -13.72 0.98 -6.05
N LEU A 87 -12.57 0.62 -6.64
CA LEU A 87 -11.74 1.54 -7.39
C LEU A 87 -12.55 2.16 -8.53
N ILE A 88 -12.49 3.48 -8.64
CA ILE A 88 -13.02 4.24 -9.78
C ILE A 88 -11.89 4.61 -10.73
N LYS A 89 -10.76 5.07 -10.19
CA LYS A 89 -9.56 5.40 -10.98
C LYS A 89 -8.31 5.45 -10.10
N MET A 90 -7.18 5.14 -10.70
CA MET A 90 -5.85 5.38 -10.12
C MET A 90 -5.07 6.34 -11.03
N SER A 91 -4.32 7.23 -10.40
CA SER A 91 -3.57 8.28 -11.07
C SER A 91 -2.20 8.45 -10.46
N TRP A 92 -1.24 8.82 -11.31
CA TRP A 92 0.08 9.27 -10.93
C TRP A 92 0.13 10.79 -11.09
N TRP A 93 0.65 11.49 -10.09
CA TRP A 93 0.76 12.94 -10.10
C TRP A 93 2.22 13.38 -9.97
N VAL A 94 2.68 14.15 -10.95
CA VAL A 94 4.04 14.72 -10.98
C VAL A 94 3.94 16.23 -10.88
N ARG A 95 4.79 16.83 -10.06
CA ARG A 95 5.09 18.26 -10.20
C ARG A 95 6.11 18.44 -11.29
N ASP A 96 5.77 19.19 -12.32
CA ASP A 96 6.74 19.61 -13.31
C ASP A 96 7.67 20.70 -12.72
N ARG A 97 8.67 21.11 -13.50
CA ARG A 97 9.61 22.19 -13.12
C ARG A 97 8.93 23.56 -13.00
N SER A 98 7.76 23.74 -13.62
CA SER A 98 6.95 24.96 -13.54
C SER A 98 6.02 24.99 -12.32
N ASN A 99 6.09 23.96 -11.47
CA ASN A 99 5.26 23.77 -10.28
C ASN A 99 3.79 23.43 -10.60
N SER A 100 3.48 23.12 -11.86
CA SER A 100 2.19 22.61 -12.30
C SER A 100 2.07 21.11 -12.00
N LEU A 101 0.87 20.66 -11.65
CA LEU A 101 0.58 19.25 -11.35
C LEU A 101 0.05 18.56 -12.59
N GLU A 102 0.85 17.67 -13.17
CA GLU A 102 0.44 16.85 -14.30
C GLU A 102 -0.17 15.52 -13.81
N ARG A 103 -1.35 15.19 -14.32
CA ARG A 103 -2.04 13.92 -14.04
C ARG A 103 -1.78 12.91 -15.14
N LYS A 104 -1.24 11.76 -14.77
CA LYS A 104 -1.12 10.59 -15.66
C LYS A 104 -2.02 9.47 -15.18
N ARG A 105 -2.64 8.74 -16.11
CA ARG A 105 -3.34 7.49 -15.78
C ARG A 105 -2.31 6.48 -15.32
N LEU A 106 -2.62 5.75 -14.25
CA LEU A 106 -1.73 4.73 -13.70
C LEU A 106 -2.50 3.41 -13.58
N SER A 107 -1.90 2.31 -14.05
CA SER A 107 -2.44 0.97 -13.86
C SER A 107 -2.07 0.44 -12.47
N ILE A 108 -2.83 -0.53 -11.94
CA ILE A 108 -2.48 -1.21 -10.69
C ILE A 108 -1.13 -1.93 -10.81
N ALA A 109 -0.86 -2.57 -11.95
CA ALA A 109 0.41 -3.27 -12.19
C ALA A 109 1.60 -2.31 -12.05
N THR A 110 1.58 -1.18 -12.79
CA THR A 110 2.65 -0.18 -12.73
C THR A 110 2.77 0.45 -11.34
N ALA A 111 1.65 0.73 -10.65
CA ALA A 111 1.69 1.24 -9.29
C ALA A 111 2.35 0.23 -8.32
N THR A 112 2.02 -1.06 -8.47
CA THR A 112 2.58 -2.16 -7.68
C THR A 112 4.08 -2.28 -7.90
N GLU A 113 4.54 -2.23 -9.15
CA GLU A 113 5.96 -2.28 -9.50
C GLU A 113 6.75 -1.13 -8.89
N ILE A 114 6.22 0.10 -8.96
CA ILE A 114 6.84 1.28 -8.35
C ILE A 114 7.01 1.08 -6.84
N ILE A 115 5.94 0.64 -6.16
CA ILE A 115 5.97 0.41 -4.71
C ILE A 115 6.93 -0.73 -4.35
N LEU A 116 6.87 -1.88 -5.03
CA LEU A 116 7.76 -3.02 -4.79
C LEU A 116 9.23 -2.66 -4.99
N LYS A 117 9.54 -1.90 -6.04
CA LYS A 117 10.90 -1.41 -6.28
C LYS A 117 11.39 -0.60 -5.09
N GLN A 118 10.56 0.31 -4.58
CA GLN A 118 10.96 1.14 -3.45
C GLN A 118 11.05 0.35 -2.14
N LEU A 119 10.14 -0.60 -1.90
CA LEU A 119 10.20 -1.51 -0.75
C LEU A 119 11.52 -2.27 -0.70
N LYS A 120 12.04 -2.71 -1.86
CA LYS A 120 13.35 -3.38 -1.94
C LYS A 120 14.50 -2.45 -1.64
N LEU A 121 14.49 -1.26 -2.23
CA LEU A 121 15.58 -0.29 -2.07
C LEU A 121 15.78 0.13 -0.61
N ASP A 122 14.70 0.33 0.15
CA ASP A 122 14.80 0.69 1.57
C ASP A 122 14.68 -0.50 2.53
N ASN A 123 14.57 -1.73 2.00
CA ASN A 123 14.33 -2.94 2.78
C ASN A 123 13.09 -2.88 3.70
N PHE A 124 12.00 -2.28 3.21
CA PHE A 124 10.70 -2.29 3.87
C PHE A 124 9.80 -3.41 3.32
N HIS A 125 8.74 -3.73 4.06
CA HIS A 125 7.84 -4.85 3.74
C HIS A 125 6.39 -4.45 3.47
N LEU A 126 6.01 -3.19 3.72
CA LEU A 126 4.65 -2.70 3.50
C LEU A 126 4.66 -1.35 2.78
N GLY A 127 3.88 -1.25 1.72
CA GLY A 127 3.66 0.00 0.99
C GLY A 127 2.28 0.12 0.38
N GLY A 128 1.96 1.30 -0.14
CA GLY A 128 0.67 1.60 -0.73
C GLY A 128 0.56 3.01 -1.29
N GLY A 129 -0.59 3.30 -1.90
CA GLY A 129 -0.94 4.62 -2.41
C GLY A 129 -1.80 5.44 -1.44
N MET A 130 -2.19 6.63 -1.88
CA MET A 130 -3.17 7.47 -1.20
C MET A 130 -4.60 7.01 -1.55
N PRO A 131 -5.48 6.77 -0.56
CA PRO A 131 -6.89 6.44 -0.83
C PRO A 131 -7.74 7.70 -1.08
N THR A 132 -7.16 8.69 -1.74
CA THR A 132 -7.83 9.92 -2.12
C THR A 132 -7.34 10.37 -3.48
N ASN A 133 -8.21 11.04 -4.22
CA ASN A 133 -7.86 11.76 -5.44
C ASN A 133 -7.64 13.25 -5.21
N ASN A 134 -7.57 13.70 -3.95
CA ASN A 134 -7.27 15.07 -3.61
C ASN A 134 -5.77 15.35 -3.85
N THR A 135 -5.51 16.20 -4.85
CA THR A 135 -4.17 16.57 -5.31
C THR A 135 -3.37 17.39 -4.31
N PHE A 136 -4.01 17.92 -3.25
CA PHE A 136 -3.31 18.51 -2.11
C PHE A 136 -2.25 17.55 -1.54
N TRP A 137 -2.55 16.25 -1.55
CA TRP A 137 -1.65 15.22 -1.06
C TRP A 137 -0.60 14.76 -2.05
N ALA A 138 -0.73 15.11 -3.34
CA ALA A 138 0.27 14.85 -4.39
C ALA A 138 1.47 15.81 -4.30
N GLN A 139 1.90 16.12 -3.08
CA GLN A 139 3.05 16.96 -2.78
C GLN A 139 4.21 16.09 -2.29
N SER A 140 5.43 16.62 -2.32
CA SER A 140 6.61 15.94 -1.79
C SER A 140 6.43 15.61 -0.31
N SER A 141 7.12 14.56 0.15
CA SER A 141 7.13 14.14 1.55
C SER A 141 7.47 15.31 2.49
N SER A 142 8.34 16.23 2.05
CA SER A 142 8.82 17.40 2.81
C SER A 142 7.71 18.39 3.17
N LYS A 143 6.70 18.58 2.31
CA LYS A 143 5.53 19.43 2.63
C LYS A 143 4.48 18.71 3.47
N GLN A 144 4.59 17.38 3.58
CA GLN A 144 3.75 16.52 4.40
C GLN A 144 4.42 16.12 5.73
N GLY A 145 5.52 16.80 6.10
CA GLY A 145 6.20 16.64 7.38
C GLY A 145 7.31 15.57 7.40
N ASP A 146 7.58 14.91 6.28
CA ASP A 146 8.70 13.97 6.13
C ASP A 146 9.84 14.68 5.38
N LEU A 147 10.77 15.24 6.16
CA LEU A 147 11.91 16.07 5.72
C LEU A 147 12.93 15.33 4.83
N THR A 148 12.62 14.13 4.34
CA THR A 148 13.51 13.33 3.48
C THR A 148 13.56 13.79 2.02
N ASN A 149 12.63 14.66 1.59
CA ASN A 149 12.49 15.11 0.20
C ASN A 149 12.28 13.93 -0.79
N LYS A 150 11.72 12.83 -0.31
CA LYS A 150 11.44 11.62 -1.10
C LYS A 150 10.07 11.72 -1.76
N ALA A 151 9.85 10.89 -2.80
CA ALA A 151 8.55 10.71 -3.46
C ALA A 151 7.53 9.90 -2.60
N TYR A 152 7.95 9.45 -1.43
CA TYR A 152 7.19 8.65 -0.48
C TYR A 152 7.56 9.06 0.95
N THR A 153 6.79 8.59 1.92
CA THR A 153 7.09 8.72 3.34
C THR A 153 7.22 7.36 4.01
N THR A 154 7.98 7.34 5.10
CA THR A 154 8.30 6.12 5.85
C THR A 154 7.53 5.94 7.16
N HIS A 155 6.78 6.96 7.60
CA HIS A 155 6.04 6.96 8.87
C HIS A 155 4.62 7.52 8.70
N HIS A 156 3.86 6.97 7.77
CA HIS A 156 2.43 7.25 7.61
C HIS A 156 1.65 5.95 7.43
N PHE A 157 0.37 5.95 7.83
CA PHE A 157 -0.50 4.78 7.65
C PHE A 157 -0.57 4.35 6.18
N ILE A 158 -0.40 3.06 5.91
CA ILE A 158 -0.79 2.46 4.65
C ILE A 158 -2.23 2.00 4.81
N LEU A 159 -3.13 2.56 4.02
CA LEU A 159 -4.56 2.36 4.19
C LEU A 159 -5.05 1.17 3.35
N GLY A 160 -6.12 0.54 3.85
CA GLY A 160 -6.58 -0.77 3.43
C GLY A 160 -7.01 -0.96 1.97
N ASP A 161 -7.16 0.11 1.18
CA ASP A 161 -7.71 0.05 -0.17
C ASP A 161 -6.72 -0.41 -1.24
N PHE A 162 -5.43 -0.11 -1.06
CA PHE A 162 -4.36 -0.56 -1.95
C PHE A 162 -3.07 -0.74 -1.17
N MET A 163 -2.78 -2.00 -0.85
CA MET A 163 -1.61 -2.40 -0.08
C MET A 163 -0.75 -3.35 -0.91
N VAL A 164 0.56 -3.18 -0.81
CA VAL A 164 1.58 -4.04 -1.41
C VAL A 164 2.46 -4.52 -0.27
N ILE A 165 2.47 -5.83 -0.02
CA ILE A 165 3.13 -6.43 1.14
C ILE A 165 4.12 -7.50 0.67
N ARG A 166 5.39 -7.36 1.04
CA ARG A 166 6.41 -8.41 0.83
C ARG A 166 6.27 -9.49 1.92
N PRO A 167 6.72 -10.73 1.68
CA PRO A 167 6.67 -11.80 2.66
C PRO A 167 7.15 -11.37 4.06
N SER A 168 6.34 -11.66 5.07
CA SER A 168 6.61 -11.37 6.48
C SER A 168 5.80 -12.28 7.41
N HIS A 169 6.18 -12.32 8.69
CA HIS A 169 5.45 -13.06 9.73
C HIS A 169 4.29 -12.25 10.34
N LEU A 170 4.21 -10.94 10.04
CA LEU A 170 3.18 -10.04 10.59
C LEU A 170 1.79 -10.37 10.05
N ARG A 171 0.74 -10.13 10.85
CA ARG A 171 -0.66 -10.38 10.51
C ARG A 171 -1.56 -9.27 11.04
N PHE A 172 -2.71 -9.05 10.39
CA PHE A 172 -3.74 -8.13 10.88
C PHE A 172 -4.34 -8.65 12.18
N ASN A 173 -4.48 -7.77 13.17
CA ASN A 173 -5.09 -8.12 14.44
C ASN A 173 -6.62 -8.28 14.30
N GLU A 174 -7.12 -9.51 14.45
CA GLU A 174 -8.54 -9.83 14.28
C GLU A 174 -9.45 -9.29 15.40
N ASN A 175 -8.89 -8.75 16.49
CA ASN A 175 -9.66 -8.04 17.51
C ASN A 175 -10.04 -6.60 17.09
N LEU A 176 -9.43 -6.08 16.02
CA LEU A 176 -9.79 -4.81 15.39
C LEU A 176 -10.80 -5.05 14.28
N SER A 177 -11.93 -4.37 14.35
CA SER A 177 -12.97 -4.37 13.32
C SER A 177 -12.85 -3.16 12.38
N LEU A 178 -12.10 -2.14 12.81
CA LEU A 178 -11.79 -0.90 12.10
C LEU A 178 -10.34 -0.51 12.44
N LYS A 179 -9.68 0.22 11.53
CA LYS A 179 -8.29 0.69 11.71
C LYS A 179 -7.28 -0.46 11.87
N GLU A 180 -7.61 -1.62 11.32
CA GLU A 180 -6.70 -2.76 11.26
C GLU A 180 -5.45 -2.41 10.44
N ASP A 181 -5.61 -1.57 9.43
CA ASP A 181 -4.54 -1.04 8.60
C ASP A 181 -3.61 -0.07 9.36
N TYR A 182 -4.12 0.61 10.39
CA TYR A 182 -3.32 1.48 11.26
C TYR A 182 -2.39 0.64 12.14
N GLU A 183 -2.96 -0.37 12.79
CA GLU A 183 -2.24 -1.33 13.64
C GLU A 183 -1.15 -2.04 12.82
N TYR A 184 -1.53 -2.62 11.68
CA TYR A 184 -0.62 -3.33 10.80
C TYR A 184 0.51 -2.44 10.28
N THR A 185 0.22 -1.17 9.95
CA THR A 185 1.27 -0.20 9.60
C THR A 185 2.26 -0.01 10.75
N VAL A 186 1.77 0.13 12.00
CA VAL A 186 2.66 0.29 13.16
C VAL A 186 3.50 -0.95 13.40
N GLN A 187 2.97 -2.17 13.21
CA GLN A 187 3.77 -3.40 13.29
C GLN A 187 4.97 -3.32 12.31
N HIS A 188 4.72 -2.97 11.04
CA HIS A 188 5.78 -2.86 10.02
C HIS A 188 6.80 -1.76 10.33
N ILE A 189 6.36 -0.61 10.86
CA ILE A 189 7.30 0.45 11.26
C ILE A 189 8.17 -0.02 12.44
N LYS A 190 7.59 -0.74 13.42
CA LYS A 190 8.33 -1.27 14.57
C LYS A 190 9.37 -2.31 14.16
N GLU A 191 8.97 -3.23 13.28
CA GLU A 191 9.78 -4.38 12.86
C GLU A 191 10.82 -4.01 11.79
N TYR A 192 10.39 -3.32 10.73
CA TYR A 192 11.19 -3.05 9.54
C TYR A 192 11.68 -1.60 9.46
N GLY A 193 11.39 -0.78 10.48
CA GLY A 193 11.85 0.61 10.57
C GLY A 193 11.04 1.63 9.74
N GLY A 194 10.11 1.18 8.89
CA GLY A 194 9.30 2.06 8.06
C GLY A 194 8.38 1.34 7.08
N VAL A 195 7.68 2.14 6.29
CA VAL A 195 6.80 1.72 5.19
C VAL A 195 7.09 2.54 3.92
N VAL A 196 6.43 2.23 2.81
CA VAL A 196 6.46 3.07 1.60
C VAL A 196 5.06 3.58 1.28
N ARG A 197 4.74 4.80 1.71
CA ARG A 197 3.51 5.48 1.28
C ARG A 197 3.81 6.43 0.12
N CYS A 198 3.42 6.05 -1.10
CA CYS A 198 3.64 6.87 -2.29
C CYS A 198 2.57 7.96 -2.43
N PHE A 199 2.96 9.21 -2.18
CA PHE A 199 2.06 10.36 -2.27
C PHE A 199 1.68 10.73 -3.70
N GLN A 200 2.41 10.23 -4.70
CA GLN A 200 2.10 10.49 -6.11
C GLN A 200 1.07 9.51 -6.69
N ILE A 201 0.81 8.39 -6.00
CA ILE A 201 -0.17 7.38 -6.41
C ILE A 201 -1.48 7.67 -5.69
N LEU A 202 -2.47 8.22 -6.41
CA LEU A 202 -3.76 8.62 -5.87
C LEU A 202 -4.87 7.71 -6.44
N GLY A 203 -5.57 7.01 -5.56
CA GLY A 203 -6.76 6.22 -5.87
C GLY A 203 -8.05 6.97 -5.51
N LYS A 204 -9.01 6.99 -6.43
CA LYS A 204 -10.40 7.38 -6.14
C LYS A 204 -11.21 6.11 -5.88
N TRP A 205 -11.70 5.96 -4.67
CA TRP A 205 -12.53 4.84 -4.23
C TRP A 205 -13.94 5.31 -3.94
N GLN A 206 -14.90 4.40 -4.03
CA GLN A 206 -16.31 4.71 -3.79
C GLN A 206 -16.74 4.47 -2.33
N HIS A 207 -15.93 3.80 -1.51
CA HIS A 207 -16.30 3.28 -0.19
C HIS A 207 -16.81 4.33 0.83
N TYR A 208 -16.56 5.63 0.63
CA TYR A 208 -17.11 6.69 1.49
C TYR A 208 -18.61 6.95 1.29
N THR A 209 -19.21 6.45 0.20
CA THR A 209 -20.63 6.64 -0.13
C THR A 209 -21.35 5.35 -0.49
N ASN A 210 -20.68 4.21 -0.37
CA ASN A 210 -21.21 2.92 -0.83
C ASN A 210 -21.98 2.17 0.26
N GLU A 211 -23.05 1.50 -0.17
CA GLU A 211 -23.63 0.39 0.57
C GLU A 211 -22.60 -0.74 0.64
N GLY A 212 -22.11 -1.03 1.84
CA GLY A 212 -21.07 -2.03 2.07
C GLY A 212 -20.90 -2.33 3.56
N VAL A 213 -20.22 -3.44 3.84
CA VAL A 213 -20.13 -4.03 5.18
C VAL A 213 -19.62 -3.04 6.22
N VAL A 214 -18.47 -2.40 5.99
CA VAL A 214 -17.85 -1.43 6.92
C VAL A 214 -18.77 -0.26 7.22
N VAL A 215 -19.46 0.27 6.21
CA VAL A 215 -20.36 1.42 6.39
C VAL A 215 -21.57 1.06 7.27
N ARG A 216 -22.03 -0.19 7.24
CA ARG A 216 -23.21 -0.63 8.00
C ARG A 216 -22.98 -0.73 9.52
N TYR A 217 -21.75 -0.96 9.97
CA TYR A 217 -21.43 -1.07 11.41
C TYR A 217 -20.42 -0.04 11.91
N ARG A 218 -19.92 0.84 11.03
CA ARG A 218 -19.08 1.98 11.43
C ARG A 218 -19.94 2.99 12.18
N MET A 219 -20.03 2.76 13.49
CA MET A 219 -20.60 3.66 14.47
C MET A 219 -19.46 4.36 15.24
N ASP A 220 -19.73 5.55 15.77
CA ASP A 220 -18.73 6.32 16.52
C ASP A 220 -18.20 5.53 17.72
N GLU A 221 -19.04 4.73 18.38
CA GLU A 221 -18.65 3.86 19.49
C GLU A 221 -17.62 2.83 19.06
N GLU A 222 -17.79 2.23 17.89
CA GLU A 222 -16.88 1.21 17.37
C GLU A 222 -15.54 1.82 16.92
N GLU A 223 -15.57 3.01 16.31
CA GLU A 223 -14.37 3.79 16.01
C GLU A 223 -13.60 4.16 17.31
N VAL A 224 -14.30 4.60 18.36
CA VAL A 224 -13.70 4.90 19.67
C VAL A 224 -13.13 3.63 20.32
N ARG A 225 -13.83 2.49 20.25
CA ARG A 225 -13.35 1.20 20.74
C ARG A 225 -12.04 0.80 20.06
N ASN A 226 -11.98 0.85 18.73
CA ASN A 226 -10.78 0.50 17.98
C ASN A 226 -9.62 1.47 18.28
N ILE A 227 -9.87 2.79 18.40
CA ILE A 227 -8.82 3.75 18.78
C ILE A 227 -8.27 3.48 20.18
N ARG A 228 -9.13 3.11 21.14
CA ARG A 228 -8.70 2.71 22.47
C ARG A 228 -7.79 1.47 22.38
N LEU A 229 -8.23 0.43 21.67
CA LEU A 229 -7.44 -0.78 21.49
C LEU A 229 -6.09 -0.50 20.82
N LEU A 230 -6.04 0.36 19.80
CA LEU A 230 -4.79 0.81 19.17
C LEU A 230 -3.81 1.45 20.16
N ARG A 231 -4.31 2.28 21.09
CA ARG A 231 -3.49 2.93 22.13
C ARG A 231 -2.99 1.93 23.17
N GLU A 232 -3.78 0.92 23.50
CA GLU A 232 -3.40 -0.17 24.41
C GLU A 232 -2.32 -1.06 23.75
N LEU A 233 -2.48 -1.42 22.48
CA LEU A 233 -1.53 -2.25 21.72
C LEU A 233 -0.22 -1.50 21.40
N HIS A 234 -0.29 -0.19 21.14
CA HIS A 234 0.88 0.62 20.82
C HIS A 234 0.91 1.93 21.64
N PRO A 235 1.24 1.84 22.95
CA PRO A 235 1.31 3.02 23.81
C PRO A 235 2.24 4.09 23.23
N GLY A 236 1.72 5.31 23.12
CA GLY A 236 2.45 6.48 22.61
C GLY A 236 2.54 6.62 21.08
N TRP A 237 2.00 5.67 20.30
CA TRP A 237 2.04 5.73 18.83
C TRP A 237 0.87 6.47 18.19
N PHE A 238 -0.22 6.64 18.94
CA PHE A 238 -1.43 7.29 18.45
C PHE A 238 -1.74 8.52 19.30
N VAL A 239 -1.94 9.65 18.64
CA VAL A 239 -2.45 10.88 19.28
C VAL A 239 -3.81 11.25 18.69
N GLY A 240 -4.60 12.01 19.45
CA GLY A 240 -5.85 12.56 18.95
C GLY A 240 -5.65 13.42 17.70
N HIS A 241 -6.66 13.45 16.83
CA HIS A 241 -6.60 14.29 15.65
C HIS A 241 -6.63 15.78 16.02
N LYS A 242 -5.99 16.64 15.20
CA LYS A 242 -5.85 18.08 15.49
C LYS A 242 -7.19 18.82 15.60
N THR A 243 -8.22 18.31 14.95
CA THR A 243 -9.58 18.88 14.99
C THR A 243 -10.39 18.47 16.22
N GLY A 244 -9.81 17.68 17.14
CA GLY A 244 -10.52 17.16 18.31
C GLY A 244 -11.45 15.98 18.02
N SER A 245 -11.46 15.46 16.79
CA SER A 245 -12.25 14.27 16.42
C SER A 245 -11.88 13.06 17.29
N LYS A 246 -12.90 12.42 17.87
CA LYS A 246 -12.75 11.20 18.69
C LYS A 246 -12.58 9.93 17.85
N VAL A 247 -12.92 9.98 16.57
CA VAL A 247 -12.91 8.86 15.61
C VAL A 247 -11.72 8.91 14.64
N GLN A 248 -10.79 9.83 14.86
CA GLN A 248 -9.59 9.98 14.06
C GLN A 248 -8.35 9.93 14.96
N ALA A 249 -7.34 9.20 14.51
CA ALA A 249 -6.04 9.11 15.15
C ALA A 249 -4.94 9.51 14.18
N THR A 250 -3.93 10.19 14.71
CA THR A 250 -2.72 10.55 13.98
C THR A 250 -1.57 9.68 14.46
N LEU A 251 -0.77 9.18 13.52
CA LEU A 251 0.46 8.45 13.82
C LEU A 251 1.50 9.40 14.43
N LYS A 252 2.02 9.04 15.59
CA LYS A 252 3.16 9.70 16.24
C LYS A 252 4.24 8.66 16.50
N ALA A 253 5.04 8.37 15.48
CA ALA A 253 6.20 7.51 15.64
C ALA A 253 7.13 8.10 16.74
N PRO A 254 7.53 7.33 17.78
CA PRO A 254 8.47 7.81 18.79
C PRO A 254 9.82 8.22 18.18
N ALA A 255 10.54 9.15 18.84
CA ALA A 255 11.78 9.73 18.30
C ALA A 255 12.83 8.67 17.91
N LYS A 256 12.93 7.57 18.68
CA LYS A 256 13.85 6.45 18.39
C LYS A 256 13.62 5.80 17.02
N PHE A 257 12.38 5.79 16.51
CA PHE A 257 12.04 5.26 15.20
C PHE A 257 12.22 6.27 14.06
N ARG A 258 12.37 7.56 14.38
CA ARG A 258 12.65 8.60 13.38
C ARG A 258 14.15 8.67 13.04
N LEU A 259 15.01 8.37 14.03
CA LEU A 259 16.47 8.52 13.94
C LEU A 259 17.19 7.33 13.28
N LEU A 260 16.59 6.14 13.23
CA LEU A 260 17.20 4.97 12.55
C LEU A 260 17.39 5.21 11.04
N SER A 261 16.58 6.09 10.43
CA SER A 261 16.79 6.54 9.04
C SER A 261 18.09 7.32 8.82
N THR A 262 18.68 7.88 9.89
CA THR A 262 19.89 8.70 9.84
C THR A 262 21.14 7.88 10.14
N VAL A 263 21.05 6.87 11.02
CA VAL A 263 22.20 6.00 11.38
C VAL A 263 22.55 5.04 10.24
N ALA A 264 21.55 4.49 9.53
CA ALA A 264 21.76 3.69 8.33
C ALA A 264 22.48 4.48 7.22
N LYS A 265 22.20 5.79 7.09
CA LYS A 265 22.91 6.67 6.14
C LYS A 265 24.38 6.83 6.48
N LYS A 266 24.75 6.90 7.76
CA LYS A 266 26.16 7.02 8.17
C LYS A 266 26.92 5.73 7.85
N ALA A 267 26.33 4.58 8.13
CA ALA A 267 26.94 3.28 7.83
C ALA A 267 27.12 3.01 6.31
N VAL A 268 26.21 3.50 5.46
CA VAL A 268 26.35 3.40 3.99
C VAL A 268 27.38 4.43 3.47
N SER A 269 27.36 5.67 3.95
CA SER A 269 28.35 6.68 3.53
C SER A 269 29.77 6.33 3.97
N ASP A 270 29.92 5.71 5.13
CA ASP A 270 31.22 5.27 5.66
C ASP A 270 31.73 4.04 4.90
N ARG A 271 30.83 3.19 4.37
CA ARG A 271 31.20 2.10 3.44
C ARG A 271 31.60 2.60 2.06
N GLU A 272 30.93 3.62 1.52
CA GLU A 272 31.30 4.21 0.22
C GLU A 272 32.60 5.03 0.30
N LYS A 273 32.88 5.68 1.43
CA LYS A 273 34.14 6.40 1.66
C LYS A 273 35.32 5.46 1.93
N ASN A 274 35.09 4.29 2.51
CA ASN A 274 36.15 3.31 2.78
C ASN A 274 36.37 2.31 1.64
N GLY A 275 35.55 2.33 0.58
CA GLY A 275 35.67 1.45 -0.58
C GLY A 275 36.45 2.03 -1.77
N SER A 276 36.97 3.26 -1.68
CA SER A 276 37.60 3.97 -2.82
C SER A 276 39.14 4.02 -2.78
N VAL A 277 39.79 3.04 -2.15
CA VAL A 277 41.25 2.88 -2.22
C VAL A 277 41.62 1.57 -2.90
N GLN A 278 42.21 1.74 -4.10
CA GLN A 278 42.97 0.78 -4.94
C GLN A 278 42.19 -0.27 -5.77
N SER A 279 42.11 -0.01 -7.08
CA SER A 279 43.08 -0.62 -8.02
C SER A 279 43.13 0.19 -9.33
N LYS A 280 44.33 0.67 -9.67
CA LYS A 280 44.68 1.18 -11.01
C LYS A 280 45.35 0.03 -11.76
N ALA A 281 44.74 -0.44 -12.84
CA ALA A 281 45.38 -1.08 -13.99
C ALA A 281 44.35 -1.00 -15.13
N SER A 282 44.55 -0.05 -16.06
CA SER A 282 44.80 -0.33 -17.49
C SER A 282 43.74 -1.21 -18.13
N ASP A 283 42.88 -0.62 -18.96
CA ASP A 283 42.89 -0.95 -20.38
C ASP A 283 42.06 0.06 -21.19
N THR A 284 42.72 0.55 -22.22
CA THR A 284 42.19 1.33 -23.33
C THR A 284 41.20 0.51 -24.14
N HIS A 285 40.03 1.05 -24.50
CA HIS A 285 39.47 0.91 -25.85
C HIS A 285 38.27 1.85 -26.11
N SER A 286 38.49 2.71 -27.12
CA SER A 286 37.58 3.21 -28.16
C SER A 286 36.11 3.56 -27.86
N LEU A 287 35.85 4.86 -28.04
CA LEU A 287 34.60 5.48 -28.51
C LEU A 287 33.93 4.70 -29.65
N VAL A 288 32.64 4.38 -29.52
CA VAL A 288 31.68 4.31 -30.65
C VAL A 288 30.33 4.88 -30.21
N SER A 289 29.96 5.95 -30.90
CA SER A 289 28.63 6.54 -31.03
C SER A 289 27.80 5.70 -31.99
N SER A 290 26.52 5.45 -31.70
CA SER A 290 25.46 5.46 -32.72
C SER A 290 24.06 5.28 -32.12
N ALA A 291 23.24 6.30 -32.31
CA ALA A 291 21.88 6.32 -32.84
C ALA A 291 20.81 5.29 -32.38
N VAL A 292 19.66 5.88 -32.00
CA VAL A 292 18.31 5.32 -31.94
C VAL A 292 17.81 4.96 -33.35
N PRO A 293 17.18 3.79 -33.57
CA PRO A 293 16.39 3.57 -34.78
C PRO A 293 14.95 4.06 -34.58
N GLU A 294 14.56 4.98 -35.46
CA GLU A 294 13.18 5.34 -35.75
C GLU A 294 12.37 4.16 -36.27
N GLY A 295 11.05 4.24 -36.08
CA GLY A 295 10.10 3.19 -36.38
C GLY A 295 9.95 2.83 -37.86
N HIS A 296 9.34 1.67 -38.06
CA HIS A 296 8.71 1.31 -39.32
C HIS A 296 7.22 1.08 -39.10
N LYS A 297 6.44 1.87 -39.84
CA LYS A 297 5.07 1.56 -40.24
C LYS A 297 5.11 0.37 -41.19
N VAL A 298 4.34 -0.67 -40.89
CA VAL A 298 3.46 -1.37 -41.84
C VAL A 298 2.17 -1.69 -41.08
#